data_AF-A0A559NSR4-F1
#
_entry.id   AF-A0A559NSR4-F1
#
_cell.length_a   1.000
_cell.length_b   1.000
_cell.length_c   1.000
_cell.angle_alpha   90.00
_cell.angle_beta   90.00
_cell.angle_gamma   90.00
#
_symmetry.space_group_name_H-M   'P 1'
#
loop_
_entity.id
_entity.type
_entity.pdbx_description
1 polymer ?
#
loop_
_entity_poly.entity_id
_entity_poly.type
_entity_poly.pdbx_seq_one_letter_code
_entity_poly.pdbx_strand_id
1 'polypeptide(L)'
;MDTRNKLNLLELEKELCKHPTVTQKLDYLKKKQEGNPDTLHSLILELPSKHFPDKTNNVEFTYWFLIYNAEVCFKNHISNQQFKNKLKSGLKEQYLRKELKEIEAREKEAINSITTETSTNANLDHETIYNSDKGFFDYMASGKNKLSKAEVIETLRILDGNYYKKKPTTHSYRVIRSTEVLTYFRHILLKNHLQFLLSELKIKERLSLKEIAIIHAYKVGKSLTQKEAKTLAKEYGWASGHKLYQYVNYFISRTNRKGDEGTLVKNKNKQKIIEGILHFLNNEEKNSAMDDLAILANIIKTKYN
;
A
#
# COMPACT_ATOMS: atom_id res chain seq x y z
N MET A 1 4.62 -41.83 1.97
CA MET A 1 5.04 -40.52 2.51
C MET A 1 6.56 -40.50 2.51
N ASP A 2 7.16 -39.65 1.68
CA ASP A 2 8.57 -39.71 1.27
C ASP A 2 9.52 -39.30 2.42
N THR A 3 10.54 -40.11 2.68
CA THR A 3 11.56 -39.91 3.73
C THR A 3 12.29 -38.57 3.60
N ARG A 4 12.36 -37.98 2.39
CA ARG A 4 12.93 -36.64 2.16
C ARG A 4 12.12 -35.52 2.83
N ASN A 5 10.80 -35.65 2.95
CA ASN A 5 9.97 -34.63 3.62
C ASN A 5 10.14 -34.64 5.14
N LYS A 6 10.37 -35.81 5.75
CA LYS A 6 10.59 -35.93 7.20
C LYS A 6 11.90 -35.29 7.66
N LEU A 7 12.96 -35.39 6.86
CA LEU A 7 14.26 -34.80 7.19
C LEU A 7 14.19 -33.26 7.23
N ASN A 8 13.38 -32.66 6.34
CA ASN A 8 13.16 -31.22 6.26
C ASN A 8 12.34 -30.69 7.46
N LEU A 9 11.35 -31.46 7.94
CA LEU A 9 10.52 -31.06 9.08
C LEU A 9 11.32 -30.99 10.39
N LEU A 10 12.22 -31.95 10.63
CA LEU A 10 13.04 -31.99 11.86
C LEU A 10 14.04 -30.82 11.92
N GLU A 11 14.64 -30.47 10.78
CA GLU A 11 15.50 -29.29 10.68
C GLU A 11 14.70 -28.01 10.94
N LEU A 12 13.50 -27.93 10.34
CA LEU A 12 12.60 -26.80 10.56
C LEU A 12 12.20 -26.64 12.04
N GLU A 13 11.90 -27.73 12.73
CA GLU A 13 11.60 -27.70 14.18
C GLU A 13 12.78 -27.13 14.99
N LYS A 14 14.02 -27.55 14.68
CA LYS A 14 15.21 -27.05 15.36
C LYS A 14 15.39 -25.55 15.15
N GLU A 15 15.15 -25.07 13.94
CA GLU A 15 15.20 -23.64 13.64
C GLU A 15 14.09 -22.86 14.35
N LEU A 16 12.86 -23.41 14.40
CA LEU A 16 11.75 -22.78 15.11
C LEU A 16 11.97 -22.65 16.62
N CYS A 17 12.78 -23.51 17.24
CA CYS A 17 13.18 -23.35 18.63
C CYS A 17 14.05 -22.11 18.88
N LYS A 18 14.72 -21.56 17.85
CA LYS A 18 15.51 -20.32 17.95
C LYS A 18 14.64 -19.07 17.99
N HIS A 19 13.34 -19.21 17.74
CA HIS A 19 12.38 -18.11 17.70
C HIS A 19 11.46 -18.20 18.92
N PRO A 20 11.62 -17.35 19.94
CA PRO A 20 10.85 -17.48 21.19
C PRO A 20 9.35 -17.18 21.03
N THR A 21 8.95 -16.28 20.13
CA THR A 21 7.53 -15.89 19.97
C THR A 21 6.86 -16.55 18.77
N VAL A 22 5.51 -16.61 18.78
CA VAL A 22 4.74 -17.11 17.62
C VAL A 22 4.96 -16.21 16.41
N THR A 23 4.98 -14.89 16.60
CA THR A 23 5.30 -13.91 15.54
C THR A 23 6.65 -14.22 14.87
N GLN A 24 7.72 -14.44 15.65
CA GLN A 24 9.04 -14.70 15.08
C GLN A 24 9.10 -16.04 14.34
N LYS A 25 8.42 -17.07 14.85
CA LYS A 25 8.27 -18.37 14.17
C LYS A 25 7.54 -18.19 12.83
N LEU A 26 6.45 -17.44 12.83
CA LEU A 26 5.64 -17.15 11.64
C LEU A 26 6.42 -16.36 10.59
N ASP A 27 7.18 -15.34 10.99
CA ASP A 27 8.04 -14.57 10.09
C ASP A 27 9.16 -15.41 9.49
N TYR A 28 9.76 -16.30 10.29
CA TYR A 28 10.76 -17.25 9.81
C TYR A 28 10.18 -18.18 8.74
N LEU A 29 9.02 -18.79 9.00
CA LEU A 29 8.35 -19.68 8.05
C LEU A 29 7.97 -18.95 6.76
N LYS A 30 7.46 -17.72 6.87
CA LYS A 30 7.13 -16.87 5.73
C LYS A 30 8.34 -16.61 4.83
N LYS A 31 9.51 -16.32 5.41
CA LYS A 31 10.77 -16.13 4.66
C LYS A 31 11.22 -17.42 3.98
N LYS A 32 11.10 -18.56 4.66
CA LYS A 32 11.54 -19.87 4.17
C LYS A 32 10.66 -20.41 3.03
N GLN A 33 9.36 -20.11 3.04
CA GLN A 33 8.39 -20.59 2.05
C GLN A 33 8.23 -19.66 0.83
N GLU A 34 9.11 -18.68 0.65
CA GLU A 34 9.07 -17.68 -0.44
C GLU A 34 7.69 -16.99 -0.62
N GLY A 35 6.85 -17.02 0.42
CA GLY A 35 5.51 -16.45 0.39
C GLY A 35 4.44 -17.30 -0.31
N ASN A 36 4.61 -18.62 -0.47
CA ASN A 36 3.49 -19.51 -0.80
C ASN A 36 2.66 -19.82 0.48
N PRO A 37 1.44 -19.28 0.62
CA PRO A 37 0.62 -19.48 1.82
C PRO A 37 -0.03 -20.86 1.89
N ASP A 38 -0.32 -21.51 0.75
CA ASP A 38 -0.93 -22.84 0.72
C ASP A 38 0.04 -23.86 1.32
N THR A 39 1.35 -23.66 1.12
CA THR A 39 2.39 -24.45 1.79
C THR A 39 2.60 -24.02 3.24
N LEU A 40 2.47 -22.73 3.57
CA LEU A 40 2.60 -22.26 4.96
C LEU A 40 1.52 -22.84 5.89
N HIS A 41 0.25 -22.89 5.44
CA HIS A 41 -0.83 -23.50 6.23
C HIS A 41 -0.56 -24.98 6.50
N SER A 42 -0.28 -25.72 5.42
CA SER A 42 -0.02 -27.15 5.46
C SER A 42 1.18 -27.46 6.36
N LEU A 43 2.25 -26.67 6.25
CA LEU A 43 3.44 -26.80 7.08
C LEU A 43 3.17 -26.52 8.55
N ILE A 44 2.39 -25.49 8.87
CA ILE A 44 2.00 -25.18 10.25
C ILE A 44 1.13 -26.30 10.83
N LEU A 45 0.25 -26.92 10.04
CA LEU A 45 -0.55 -28.07 10.49
C LEU A 45 0.34 -29.28 10.83
N GLU A 46 1.38 -29.54 10.06
CA GLU A 46 2.34 -30.63 10.27
C GLU A 46 3.29 -30.39 11.46
N LEU A 47 3.52 -29.13 11.86
CA LEU A 47 4.41 -28.80 12.97
C LEU A 47 3.80 -29.15 14.35
N PRO A 48 4.62 -29.65 15.29
CA PRO A 48 4.17 -29.96 16.65
C PRO A 48 3.52 -28.78 17.35
N SER A 49 2.47 -29.06 18.14
CA SER A 49 1.72 -28.06 18.91
C SER A 49 2.58 -27.23 19.87
N LYS A 50 3.76 -27.73 20.29
CA LYS A 50 4.73 -26.96 21.10
C LYS A 50 5.15 -25.64 20.44
N HIS A 51 5.16 -25.55 19.09
CA HIS A 51 5.52 -24.34 18.37
C HIS A 51 4.35 -23.36 18.21
N PHE A 52 3.13 -23.90 18.09
CA PHE A 52 1.88 -23.17 17.93
C PHE A 52 0.80 -23.78 18.86
N PRO A 53 0.86 -23.48 20.17
CA PRO A 53 -0.08 -24.02 21.14
C PRO A 53 -1.46 -23.41 20.91
N ASP A 54 -2.46 -24.28 20.81
CA ASP A 54 -3.86 -23.94 20.51
C ASP A 54 -4.03 -23.12 19.22
N LYS A 55 -3.87 -23.81 18.07
CA LYS A 55 -4.06 -23.26 16.72
C LYS A 55 -5.49 -22.74 16.47
N THR A 56 -6.43 -22.87 17.41
CA THR A 56 -7.85 -22.53 17.27
C THR A 56 -8.33 -21.42 18.21
N ASN A 57 -7.59 -21.13 19.28
CA ASN A 57 -7.95 -20.13 20.28
C ASN A 57 -6.79 -19.19 20.65
N ASN A 58 -5.81 -19.05 19.77
CA ASN A 58 -4.67 -18.17 19.97
C ASN A 58 -4.84 -16.88 19.14
N VAL A 59 -4.88 -15.75 19.84
CA VAL A 59 -5.08 -14.41 19.25
C VAL A 59 -3.94 -14.03 18.32
N GLU A 60 -2.69 -14.27 18.74
CA GLU A 60 -1.50 -13.95 17.94
C GLU A 60 -1.47 -14.78 16.66
N PHE A 61 -1.79 -16.07 16.77
CA PHE A 61 -1.91 -16.96 15.62
C PHE A 61 -3.01 -16.50 14.65
N THR A 62 -4.22 -16.22 15.16
CA THR A 62 -5.37 -15.73 14.39
C THR A 62 -5.01 -14.47 13.60
N TYR A 63 -4.44 -13.48 14.29
CA TYR A 63 -4.08 -12.19 13.72
C TYR A 63 -3.07 -12.33 12.58
N TRP A 64 -1.97 -13.04 12.81
CA TRP A 64 -0.91 -13.15 11.81
C TRP A 64 -1.32 -14.02 10.62
N PHE A 65 -2.10 -15.07 10.85
CA PHE A 65 -2.58 -15.93 9.77
C PHE A 65 -3.54 -15.19 8.85
N LEU A 66 -4.44 -14.37 9.42
CA LEU A 66 -5.30 -13.44 8.68
C LEU A 66 -4.47 -12.52 7.78
N ILE A 67 -3.46 -11.86 8.35
CA ILE A 67 -2.60 -10.92 7.62
C ILE A 67 -1.88 -11.61 6.47
N TYR A 68 -1.23 -12.75 6.73
CA TYR A 68 -0.43 -13.43 5.71
C TYR A 68 -1.28 -13.94 4.54
N ASN A 69 -2.44 -14.51 4.82
CA ASN A 69 -3.34 -14.93 3.75
C ASN A 69 -3.88 -13.73 2.97
N ALA A 70 -4.19 -12.62 3.65
CA ALA A 70 -4.65 -11.40 3.00
C ALA A 70 -3.54 -10.77 2.13
N GLU A 71 -2.28 -10.82 2.57
CA GLU A 71 -1.14 -10.38 1.76
C GLU A 71 -0.99 -11.19 0.48
N VAL A 72 -1.31 -12.48 0.49
CA VAL A 72 -1.22 -13.29 -0.72
C VAL A 72 -2.37 -12.98 -1.67
N CYS A 73 -3.60 -12.84 -1.14
CA CYS A 73 -4.71 -12.28 -1.92
C CYS A 73 -4.34 -10.95 -2.57
N PHE A 74 -3.70 -10.06 -1.82
CA PHE A 74 -3.22 -8.78 -2.31
C PHE A 74 -2.17 -8.93 -3.42
N LYS A 75 -1.11 -9.71 -3.20
CA LYS A 75 -0.04 -9.98 -4.18
C LYS A 75 -0.61 -10.57 -5.48
N ASN A 76 -1.51 -11.53 -5.36
CA ASN A 76 -2.18 -12.15 -6.51
C ASN A 76 -3.03 -11.12 -7.27
N HIS A 77 -3.77 -10.27 -6.55
CA HIS A 77 -4.57 -9.20 -7.15
C HIS A 77 -3.71 -8.18 -7.92
N ILE A 78 -2.66 -7.64 -7.30
CA ILE A 78 -1.81 -6.62 -7.97
C ILE A 78 -0.94 -7.22 -9.08
N SER A 79 -0.61 -8.52 -8.99
CA SER A 79 0.16 -9.22 -10.01
C SER A 79 -0.68 -9.60 -11.23
N ASN A 80 -2.01 -9.61 -11.08
CA ASN A 80 -2.95 -9.93 -12.14
C ASN A 80 -2.79 -9.00 -13.35
N GLN A 81 -2.77 -9.57 -14.56
CA GLN A 81 -2.61 -8.81 -15.80
C GLN A 81 -3.72 -7.78 -16.03
N GLN A 82 -4.96 -8.08 -15.64
CA GLN A 82 -6.07 -7.13 -15.75
C GLN A 82 -5.83 -5.89 -14.89
N PHE A 83 -5.36 -6.06 -13.65
CA PHE A 83 -5.01 -4.94 -12.77
C PHE A 83 -3.85 -4.13 -13.36
N LYS A 84 -2.78 -4.79 -13.80
CA LYS A 84 -1.64 -4.14 -14.48
C LYS A 84 -2.07 -3.36 -15.72
N ASN A 85 -2.98 -3.91 -16.52
CA ASN A 85 -3.49 -3.26 -17.72
C ASN A 85 -4.34 -2.03 -17.38
N LYS A 86 -5.19 -2.08 -16.33
CA LYS A 86 -5.90 -0.90 -15.82
C LYS A 86 -4.94 0.23 -15.45
N LEU A 87 -3.84 -0.08 -14.75
CA LEU A 87 -2.83 0.89 -14.33
C LEU A 87 -2.05 1.52 -15.51
N LYS A 88 -1.86 0.78 -16.60
CA LYS A 88 -1.23 1.28 -17.83
C LYS A 88 -2.18 2.08 -18.72
N SER A 89 -3.48 1.99 -18.48
CA SER A 89 -4.49 2.66 -19.31
C SER A 89 -4.55 4.17 -19.06
N GLY A 90 -5.04 4.92 -20.05
CA GLY A 90 -5.37 6.35 -19.88
C GLY A 90 -6.52 6.61 -18.90
N LEU A 91 -7.26 5.58 -18.51
CA LEU A 91 -8.39 5.66 -17.56
C LEU A 91 -8.00 5.18 -16.15
N LYS A 92 -6.70 4.98 -15.87
CA LYS A 92 -6.21 4.44 -14.59
C LYS A 92 -6.78 5.15 -13.36
N GLU A 93 -6.88 6.48 -13.38
CA GLU A 93 -7.40 7.26 -12.25
C GLU A 93 -8.88 6.95 -12.00
N GLN A 94 -9.69 6.90 -13.06
CA GLN A 94 -11.11 6.57 -12.97
C GLN A 94 -11.32 5.15 -12.42
N TYR A 95 -10.50 4.18 -12.86
CA TYR A 95 -10.54 2.82 -12.33
C TYR A 95 -10.20 2.76 -10.85
N LEU A 96 -9.10 3.40 -10.43
CA LEU A 96 -8.68 3.44 -9.03
C LEU A 96 -9.75 4.09 -8.14
N ARG A 97 -10.34 5.21 -8.58
CA ARG A 97 -11.42 5.90 -7.85
C ARG A 97 -12.68 5.07 -7.76
N LYS A 98 -13.06 4.38 -8.83
CA LYS A 98 -14.23 3.50 -8.84
C LYS A 98 -14.06 2.38 -7.83
N GLU A 99 -12.93 1.69 -7.86
CA GLU A 99 -12.65 0.55 -6.97
C GLU A 99 -12.56 0.99 -5.51
N LEU A 100 -11.92 2.13 -5.24
CA LEU A 100 -11.89 2.72 -3.89
C LEU A 100 -13.30 3.09 -3.40
N LYS A 101 -14.12 3.72 -4.25
CA LYS A 101 -15.50 4.09 -3.91
C LYS A 101 -16.37 2.86 -3.62
N GLU A 102 -16.17 1.76 -4.32
CA GLU A 102 -16.86 0.49 -4.06
C GLU A 102 -16.50 -0.07 -2.67
N ILE A 103 -15.22 -0.01 -2.28
CA ILE A 103 -14.77 -0.43 -0.94
C ILE A 103 -15.38 0.46 0.14
N GLU A 104 -15.32 1.79 -0.03
CA GLU A 104 -15.87 2.77 0.93
C GLU A 104 -17.41 2.67 1.06
N ALA A 105 -18.11 2.38 -0.04
CA ALA A 105 -19.54 2.17 -0.03
C ALA A 105 -19.93 0.94 0.82
N ARG A 106 -19.16 -0.15 0.73
CA ARG A 106 -19.36 -1.34 1.55
C ARG A 106 -19.09 -1.10 3.03
N GLU A 107 -18.05 -0.34 3.36
CA GLU A 107 -17.81 0.06 4.76
C GLU A 107 -18.99 0.85 5.32
N LYS A 108 -19.51 1.79 4.54
CA LYS A 108 -20.68 2.58 4.92
C LYS A 108 -21.94 1.71 5.08
N GLU A 109 -22.17 0.76 4.18
CA GLU A 109 -23.27 -0.20 4.28
C GLU A 109 -23.15 -1.05 5.55
N ALA A 110 -21.96 -1.56 5.87
CA ALA A 110 -21.72 -2.34 7.08
C ALA A 110 -21.98 -1.52 8.36
N ILE A 111 -21.49 -0.27 8.41
CA ILE A 111 -21.71 0.65 9.53
C ILE A 111 -23.21 0.97 9.69
N ASN A 112 -23.91 1.23 8.60
CA ASN A 112 -25.35 1.55 8.62
C ASN A 112 -26.24 0.34 8.97
N SER A 113 -25.75 -0.88 8.72
CA SER A 113 -26.47 -2.10 9.08
C SER A 113 -26.54 -2.26 10.61
N ILE A 114 -25.53 -1.79 11.36
CA ILE A 114 -25.59 -1.73 12.83
C ILE A 114 -26.61 -0.68 13.32
N THR A 115 -26.71 0.47 12.64
CA THR A 115 -27.52 1.58 13.16
C THR A 115 -29.02 1.39 12.97
N THR A 116 -29.41 0.49 12.05
CA THR A 116 -30.81 0.18 11.73
C THR A 116 -31.35 -1.04 12.48
N GLU A 117 -30.49 -2.00 12.83
CA GLU A 117 -30.82 -3.08 13.76
C GLU A 117 -30.57 -2.59 15.19
N THR A 118 -31.65 -2.23 15.89
CA THR A 118 -31.62 -1.63 17.22
C THR A 118 -30.79 -2.50 18.20
N SER A 119 -29.82 -1.88 18.86
CA SER A 119 -29.28 -2.32 20.15
C SER A 119 -28.67 -3.72 20.20
N THR A 120 -27.38 -3.84 19.85
CA THR A 120 -26.38 -4.40 20.78
C THR A 120 -24.97 -4.19 20.21
N ASN A 121 -24.19 -3.31 20.83
CA ASN A 121 -22.72 -3.40 20.83
C ASN A 121 -22.20 -4.71 21.48
N ALA A 122 -23.07 -5.71 21.62
CA ALA A 122 -22.91 -6.96 22.34
C ALA A 122 -23.38 -8.10 21.45
N ASN A 123 -22.70 -8.28 20.31
CA ASN A 123 -21.97 -9.52 20.05
C ASN A 123 -21.64 -9.68 18.57
N LEU A 124 -20.54 -9.03 18.13
CA LEU A 124 -19.82 -9.49 16.94
C LEU A 124 -19.47 -11.00 17.03
N ASP A 125 -19.51 -11.59 18.23
CA ASP A 125 -19.03 -12.95 18.52
C ASP A 125 -20.14 -14.01 18.69
N HIS A 126 -21.41 -13.64 18.86
CA HIS A 126 -22.49 -14.60 19.19
C HIS A 126 -23.38 -15.00 18.01
N GLU A 127 -23.08 -14.54 16.79
CA GLU A 127 -23.83 -14.99 15.64
C GLU A 127 -23.40 -16.39 15.19
N THR A 128 -24.24 -17.37 15.55
CA THR A 128 -24.18 -18.81 15.25
C THR A 128 -24.07 -19.16 13.76
N ILE A 129 -24.18 -18.18 12.86
CA ILE A 129 -24.09 -18.37 11.40
C ILE A 129 -22.69 -18.84 10.98
N TYR A 130 -21.65 -18.49 11.75
CA TYR A 130 -20.27 -18.94 11.54
C TYR A 130 -19.95 -20.35 12.04
N ASN A 131 -20.79 -20.93 12.90
CA ASN A 131 -20.56 -22.26 13.48
C ASN A 131 -21.05 -23.41 12.59
N SER A 132 -21.62 -23.10 11.43
CA SER A 132 -21.91 -24.08 10.40
C SER A 132 -21.12 -23.68 9.16
N ASP A 133 -20.62 -24.64 8.38
CA ASP A 133 -19.86 -24.45 7.13
C ASP A 133 -20.54 -23.53 6.07
N LYS A 134 -21.72 -22.97 6.37
CA LYS A 134 -22.50 -22.02 5.57
C LYS A 134 -21.84 -20.66 5.37
N GLY A 135 -20.96 -20.18 6.26
CA GLY A 135 -20.32 -18.86 6.10
C GLY A 135 -19.50 -18.72 4.80
N PHE A 136 -18.88 -19.82 4.36
CA PHE A 136 -18.16 -19.87 3.08
C PHE A 136 -19.10 -19.87 1.86
N PHE A 137 -20.23 -20.59 1.96
CA PHE A 137 -21.23 -20.66 0.88
C PHE A 137 -22.07 -19.39 0.76
N ASP A 138 -22.39 -18.71 1.87
CA ASP A 138 -23.13 -17.44 1.87
C ASP A 138 -22.34 -16.30 1.20
N TYR A 139 -21.02 -16.30 1.30
CA TYR A 139 -20.14 -15.38 0.57
C TYR A 139 -20.15 -15.62 -0.95
N MET A 140 -20.25 -16.89 -1.37
CA MET A 140 -20.33 -17.27 -2.77
C MET A 140 -21.74 -17.05 -3.35
N ALA A 141 -22.77 -17.06 -2.49
CA ALA A 141 -24.17 -16.93 -2.86
C ALA A 141 -24.70 -15.48 -2.82
N SER A 142 -24.00 -14.54 -2.16
CA SER A 142 -24.40 -13.13 -2.19
C SER A 142 -24.21 -12.58 -3.61
N GLY A 143 -25.33 -12.28 -4.27
CA GLY A 143 -25.32 -11.59 -5.55
C GLY A 143 -24.56 -10.26 -5.44
N LYS A 144 -24.11 -9.72 -6.58
CA LYS A 144 -23.22 -8.55 -6.68
C LYS A 144 -23.65 -7.26 -5.95
N ASN A 145 -24.86 -7.20 -5.36
CA ASN A 145 -25.53 -5.96 -4.99
C ASN A 145 -25.79 -5.75 -3.49
N LYS A 146 -25.62 -6.74 -2.59
CA LYS A 146 -25.82 -6.56 -1.15
C LYS A 146 -24.79 -7.33 -0.33
N LEU A 147 -24.25 -6.74 0.72
CA LEU A 147 -23.35 -7.44 1.64
C LEU A 147 -24.09 -8.59 2.33
N SER A 148 -23.46 -9.75 2.41
CA SER A 148 -23.94 -10.81 3.29
C SER A 148 -23.78 -10.37 4.75
N LYS A 149 -24.57 -10.96 5.66
CA LYS A 149 -24.45 -10.68 7.10
C LYS A 149 -23.03 -10.99 7.61
N ALA A 150 -22.43 -12.06 7.08
CA ALA A 150 -21.03 -12.42 7.33
C ALA A 150 -20.06 -11.31 6.89
N GLU A 151 -20.20 -10.78 5.67
CA GLU A 151 -19.35 -9.68 5.19
C GLU A 151 -19.51 -8.41 6.03
N VAL A 152 -20.73 -8.08 6.48
CA VAL A 152 -20.98 -6.95 7.38
C VAL A 152 -20.20 -7.13 8.68
N ILE A 153 -20.35 -8.26 9.36
CA ILE A 153 -19.65 -8.56 10.62
C ILE A 153 -18.13 -8.46 10.44
N GLU A 154 -17.58 -9.05 9.38
CA GLU A 154 -16.13 -9.00 9.16
C GLU A 154 -15.62 -7.61 8.84
N THR A 155 -16.37 -6.85 8.06
CA THR A 155 -16.01 -5.46 7.75
C THR A 155 -15.92 -4.68 9.06
N LEU A 156 -16.87 -4.86 9.97
CA LEU A 156 -16.87 -4.18 11.27
C LEU A 156 -15.71 -4.62 12.17
N ARG A 157 -15.43 -5.94 12.25
CA ARG A 157 -14.28 -6.47 13.00
C ARG A 157 -12.95 -5.90 12.48
N ILE A 158 -12.81 -5.75 11.17
CA ILE A 158 -11.61 -5.19 10.55
C ILE A 158 -11.51 -3.68 10.79
N LEU A 159 -12.62 -2.96 10.68
CA LEU A 159 -12.67 -1.51 10.92
C LEU A 159 -12.39 -1.12 12.39
N ASP A 160 -12.68 -2.00 13.35
CA ASP A 160 -12.25 -1.80 14.75
C ASP A 160 -10.71 -1.73 14.88
N GLY A 161 -9.96 -2.36 13.97
CA GLY A 161 -8.50 -2.32 13.90
C GLY A 161 -7.76 -3.07 15.03
N ASN A 162 -8.45 -3.45 16.10
CA ASN A 162 -7.90 -4.17 17.25
C ASN A 162 -8.60 -5.48 17.57
N TYR A 163 -9.74 -5.77 16.94
CA TYR A 163 -10.56 -6.95 17.20
C TYR A 163 -9.71 -8.23 17.14
N TYR A 164 -9.06 -8.47 16.00
CA TYR A 164 -8.23 -9.66 15.79
C TYR A 164 -6.95 -9.71 16.65
N LYS A 165 -6.54 -8.58 17.23
CA LYS A 165 -5.43 -8.52 18.20
C LYS A 165 -5.86 -8.84 19.63
N LYS A 166 -7.16 -8.93 19.89
CA LYS A 166 -7.73 -9.14 21.24
C LYS A 166 -8.59 -10.40 21.32
N LYS A 167 -9.19 -10.81 20.20
CA LYS A 167 -10.16 -11.90 20.14
C LYS A 167 -9.71 -12.94 19.13
N PRO A 168 -9.50 -14.21 19.56
CA PRO A 168 -9.28 -15.29 18.62
C PRO A 168 -10.61 -15.61 17.93
N THR A 169 -10.55 -16.04 16.67
CA THR A 169 -11.73 -16.57 15.97
C THR A 169 -11.53 -18.07 15.75
N THR A 170 -12.61 -18.83 15.88
CA THR A 170 -12.52 -20.30 15.91
C THR A 170 -12.50 -20.94 14.52
N HIS A 171 -12.96 -20.25 13.46
CA HIS A 171 -13.51 -20.97 12.30
C HIS A 171 -12.89 -20.76 10.91
N SER A 172 -12.12 -19.71 10.59
CA SER A 172 -12.14 -19.32 9.17
C SER A 172 -10.84 -18.88 8.51
N TYR A 173 -9.75 -18.61 9.24
CA TYR A 173 -8.50 -18.23 8.57
C TYR A 173 -7.79 -19.40 7.86
N ARG A 174 -8.27 -20.65 7.96
CA ARG A 174 -7.64 -21.83 7.35
C ARG A 174 -7.60 -21.80 5.81
N VAL A 175 -8.41 -20.95 5.18
CA VAL A 175 -8.51 -20.87 3.72
C VAL A 175 -8.26 -19.44 3.26
N ILE A 176 -7.41 -19.25 2.25
CA ILE A 176 -7.09 -17.95 1.64
C ILE A 176 -8.36 -17.20 1.16
N ARG A 177 -9.44 -17.93 0.89
CA ARG A 177 -10.72 -17.41 0.41
C ARG A 177 -11.76 -17.19 1.50
N SER A 178 -11.37 -17.20 2.77
CA SER A 178 -12.30 -16.90 3.86
C SER A 178 -12.79 -15.46 3.81
N THR A 179 -13.98 -15.20 4.36
CA THR A 179 -14.59 -13.87 4.37
C THR A 179 -13.69 -12.85 5.08
N GLU A 180 -13.08 -13.22 6.20
CA GLU A 180 -12.16 -12.43 7.01
C GLU A 180 -10.93 -12.03 6.19
N VAL A 181 -10.30 -13.03 5.54
CA VAL A 181 -9.10 -12.82 4.71
C VAL A 181 -9.42 -11.89 3.55
N LEU A 182 -10.52 -12.15 2.83
CA LEU A 182 -10.91 -11.33 1.69
C LEU A 182 -11.34 -9.93 2.10
N THR A 183 -11.97 -9.78 3.26
CA THR A 183 -12.36 -8.47 3.82
C THR A 183 -11.12 -7.70 4.26
N TYR A 184 -10.16 -8.34 4.94
CA TYR A 184 -8.92 -7.69 5.36
C TYR A 184 -8.09 -7.25 4.15
N PHE A 185 -7.95 -8.15 3.15
CA PHE A 185 -7.33 -7.83 1.87
C PHE A 185 -7.97 -6.60 1.23
N ARG A 186 -9.31 -6.54 1.13
CA ARG A 186 -10.02 -5.43 0.47
C ARG A 186 -9.91 -4.12 1.25
N HIS A 187 -10.29 -4.13 2.51
CA HIS A 187 -10.52 -2.93 3.31
C HIS A 187 -9.25 -2.35 3.92
N ILE A 188 -8.22 -3.17 4.13
CA ILE A 188 -6.93 -2.71 4.66
C ILE A 188 -5.90 -2.61 3.54
N LEU A 189 -5.54 -3.73 2.92
CA LEU A 189 -4.39 -3.76 2.01
C LEU A 189 -4.68 -3.06 0.68
N LEU A 190 -5.75 -3.45 -0.01
CA LEU A 190 -6.11 -2.91 -1.32
C LEU A 190 -6.50 -1.45 -1.20
N LYS A 191 -7.38 -1.07 -0.25
CA LYS A 191 -7.78 0.31 -0.01
C LYS A 191 -6.58 1.25 0.17
N ASN A 192 -5.65 0.90 1.06
CA ASN A 192 -4.44 1.70 1.31
C ASN A 192 -3.57 1.81 0.05
N HIS A 193 -3.42 0.70 -0.69
CA HIS A 193 -2.67 0.71 -1.94
C HIS A 193 -3.32 1.61 -3.00
N LEU A 194 -4.64 1.57 -3.17
CA LEU A 194 -5.38 2.43 -4.10
C LEU A 194 -5.24 3.91 -3.72
N GLN A 195 -5.33 4.23 -2.42
CA GLN A 195 -5.12 5.58 -1.91
C GLN A 195 -3.69 6.07 -2.20
N PHE A 196 -2.68 5.23 -1.96
CA PHE A 196 -1.29 5.51 -2.31
C PHE A 196 -1.10 5.78 -3.80
N LEU A 197 -1.66 4.92 -4.67
CA LEU A 197 -1.58 5.11 -6.11
C LEU A 197 -2.28 6.42 -6.54
N LEU A 198 -3.42 6.76 -5.95
CA LEU A 198 -4.11 8.02 -6.22
C LEU A 198 -3.32 9.24 -5.71
N SER A 199 -2.63 9.15 -4.57
CA SER A 199 -1.74 10.22 -4.13
C SER A 199 -0.55 10.40 -5.07
N GLU A 200 0.05 9.31 -5.54
CA GLU A 200 1.11 9.33 -6.56
C GLU A 200 0.64 9.97 -7.87
N LEU A 201 -0.61 9.72 -8.28
CA LEU A 201 -1.20 10.38 -9.45
C LEU A 201 -1.41 11.87 -9.21
N LYS A 202 -2.01 12.27 -8.08
CA LYS A 202 -2.21 13.68 -7.73
C LYS A 202 -0.90 14.45 -7.65
N ILE A 203 0.15 13.82 -7.15
CA ILE A 203 1.51 14.36 -7.10
C ILE A 203 2.03 14.59 -8.52
N LYS A 204 1.93 13.58 -9.39
CA LYS A 204 2.36 13.70 -10.79
C LYS A 204 1.55 14.73 -11.58
N GLU A 205 0.27 14.88 -11.27
CA GLU A 205 -0.64 15.85 -11.88
C GLU A 205 -0.49 17.29 -11.36
N ARG A 206 0.34 17.52 -10.32
CA ARG A 206 0.53 18.85 -9.72
C ARG A 206 1.91 19.46 -9.89
N LEU A 207 2.86 18.76 -10.49
CA LEU A 207 4.17 19.35 -10.78
C LEU A 207 4.06 20.25 -12.00
N SER A 208 4.30 21.54 -11.80
CA SER A 208 4.51 22.50 -12.87
C SER A 208 5.72 22.08 -13.72
N LEU A 209 5.74 22.51 -14.99
CA LEU A 209 6.86 22.26 -15.89
C LEU A 209 8.22 22.72 -15.32
N LYS A 210 8.22 23.75 -14.45
CA LYS A 210 9.44 24.22 -13.78
C LYS A 210 9.87 23.25 -12.68
N GLU A 211 8.95 22.75 -11.86
CA GLU A 211 9.26 21.76 -10.83
C GLU A 211 9.80 20.46 -11.45
N ILE A 212 9.18 19.98 -12.53
CA ILE A 212 9.67 18.82 -13.29
C ILE A 212 11.10 19.07 -13.78
N ALA A 213 11.36 20.26 -14.33
CA ALA A 213 12.67 20.61 -14.83
C ALA A 213 13.76 20.66 -13.75
N ILE A 214 13.43 21.19 -12.56
CA ILE A 214 14.38 21.26 -11.45
C ILE A 214 14.61 19.86 -10.85
N ILE A 215 13.56 19.03 -10.72
CA ILE A 215 13.72 17.62 -10.30
C ILE A 215 14.68 16.90 -11.26
N HIS A 216 14.48 17.04 -12.57
CA HIS A 216 15.37 16.46 -13.58
C HIS A 216 16.81 16.96 -13.45
N ALA A 217 17.00 18.26 -13.19
CA ALA A 217 18.33 18.84 -13.01
C ALA A 217 19.09 18.26 -11.80
N TYR A 218 18.41 17.94 -10.70
CA TYR A 218 19.05 17.28 -9.54
C TYR A 218 19.25 15.78 -9.74
N LYS A 219 18.25 15.07 -10.27
CA LYS A 219 18.28 13.60 -10.39
C LYS A 219 19.18 13.10 -11.52
N VAL A 220 19.15 13.79 -12.65
CA VAL A 220 19.77 13.32 -13.90
C VAL A 220 20.95 14.20 -14.28
N GLY A 221 20.83 15.52 -14.12
CA GLY A 221 21.91 16.46 -14.39
C GLY A 221 22.32 16.58 -15.86
N LYS A 222 21.47 16.16 -16.81
CA LYS A 222 21.76 16.17 -18.26
C LYS A 222 20.66 16.85 -19.07
N SER A 223 21.07 17.54 -20.13
CA SER A 223 20.18 18.18 -21.10
C SER A 223 19.26 17.16 -21.74
N LEU A 224 18.03 17.58 -22.03
CA LEU A 224 17.09 16.76 -22.78
C LEU A 224 17.11 17.17 -24.24
N THR A 225 16.92 16.21 -25.13
CA THR A 225 16.45 16.46 -26.49
C THR A 225 14.97 16.83 -26.49
N GLN A 226 14.48 17.45 -27.56
CA GLN A 226 13.06 17.80 -27.67
C GLN A 226 12.13 16.58 -27.61
N LYS A 227 12.58 15.44 -28.16
CA LYS A 227 11.82 14.18 -28.13
C LYS A 227 11.70 13.67 -26.70
N GLU A 228 12.80 13.64 -25.95
CA GLU A 228 12.79 13.20 -24.54
C GLU A 228 11.95 14.14 -23.68
N ALA A 229 12.06 15.46 -23.87
CA ALA A 229 11.24 16.42 -23.15
C ALA A 229 9.73 16.27 -23.45
N LYS A 230 9.36 15.91 -24.69
CA LYS A 230 7.96 15.60 -25.04
C LYS A 230 7.47 14.32 -24.36
N THR A 231 8.30 13.29 -24.31
CA THR A 231 7.99 12.05 -23.59
C THR A 231 7.82 12.34 -22.09
N LEU A 232 8.79 13.02 -21.48
CA LEU A 232 8.77 13.37 -20.06
C LEU A 232 7.57 14.27 -19.71
N ALA A 233 7.28 15.31 -20.49
CA ALA A 233 6.10 16.15 -20.26
C ALA A 233 4.81 15.33 -20.26
N LYS A 234 4.67 14.39 -21.20
CA LYS A 234 3.51 13.50 -21.29
C LYS A 234 3.39 12.57 -20.08
N GLU A 235 4.49 12.10 -19.52
CA GLU A 235 4.51 11.27 -18.30
C GLU A 235 3.92 12.00 -17.08
N TYR A 236 4.11 13.32 -17.03
CA TYR A 236 3.55 14.20 -15.99
C TYR A 236 2.23 14.87 -16.41
N GLY A 237 1.58 14.40 -17.47
CA GLY A 237 0.27 14.92 -17.89
C GLY A 237 0.30 16.27 -18.62
N TRP A 238 1.47 16.76 -19.04
CA TRP A 238 1.61 18.01 -19.77
C TRP A 238 1.72 17.77 -21.29
N ALA A 239 1.02 18.62 -22.07
CA ALA A 239 1.16 18.62 -23.52
C ALA A 239 2.40 19.40 -24.02
N SER A 240 2.93 20.33 -23.22
CA SER A 240 3.96 21.29 -23.65
C SER A 240 5.39 20.77 -23.45
N GLY A 241 5.78 19.79 -24.26
CA GLY A 241 7.15 19.25 -24.26
C GLY A 241 8.23 20.27 -24.59
N HIS A 242 7.95 21.21 -25.51
CA HIS A 242 8.91 22.25 -25.90
C HIS A 242 9.25 23.20 -24.73
N LYS A 243 8.25 23.55 -23.91
CA LYS A 243 8.46 24.41 -22.73
C LYS A 243 9.24 23.69 -21.64
N LEU A 244 9.00 22.38 -21.47
CA LEU A 244 9.81 21.56 -20.57
C LEU A 244 11.28 21.49 -21.01
N TYR A 245 11.53 21.29 -22.31
CA TYR A 245 12.89 21.30 -22.89
C TYR A 245 13.64 22.60 -22.54
N GLN A 246 12.98 23.76 -22.70
CA GLN A 246 13.56 25.06 -22.35
C GLN A 246 13.90 25.14 -20.85
N TYR A 247 12.97 24.76 -19.97
CA TYR A 247 13.20 24.82 -18.53
C TYR A 247 14.29 23.84 -18.06
N VAL A 248 14.33 22.62 -18.58
CA VAL A 248 15.36 21.64 -18.20
C VAL A 248 16.74 22.17 -18.57
N ASN A 249 16.91 22.62 -19.82
CA ASN A 249 18.19 23.14 -20.28
C ASN A 249 18.60 24.42 -19.54
N TYR A 250 17.63 25.23 -19.12
CA TYR A 250 17.89 26.36 -18.23
C TYR A 250 18.37 25.92 -16.84
N PHE A 251 17.63 25.03 -16.16
CA PHE A 251 17.88 24.67 -14.77
C PHE A 251 19.01 23.66 -14.55
N ILE A 252 19.54 23.01 -15.60
CA ILE A 252 20.75 22.18 -15.48
C ILE A 252 21.96 22.99 -14.99
N SER A 253 22.06 24.25 -15.42
CA SER A 253 23.09 25.15 -14.92
C SER A 253 22.83 25.47 -13.44
N ARG A 254 23.83 25.18 -12.59
CA ARG A 254 23.78 25.55 -11.16
C ARG A 254 23.58 27.04 -10.97
N THR A 255 24.20 27.87 -11.82
CA THR A 255 24.06 29.33 -11.79
C THR A 255 22.60 29.76 -11.97
N ASN A 256 21.86 29.08 -12.84
CA ASN A 256 20.45 29.39 -13.05
C ASN A 256 19.56 28.93 -11.89
N ARG A 257 19.95 27.88 -11.14
CA ARG A 257 19.19 27.43 -9.96
C ARG A 257 19.40 28.31 -8.73
N LYS A 258 20.58 28.87 -8.53
CA LYS A 258 20.92 29.60 -7.30
C LYS A 258 21.29 31.07 -7.49
N GLY A 259 21.48 31.50 -8.72
CA GLY A 259 21.83 32.87 -9.06
C GLY A 259 20.64 33.82 -8.97
N ASP A 260 20.98 35.10 -8.80
CA ASP A 260 20.05 36.22 -8.72
C ASP A 260 19.33 36.47 -10.05
N GLU A 261 17.99 36.54 -10.04
CA GLU A 261 17.18 36.87 -11.22
C GLU A 261 16.83 38.37 -11.34
N GLY A 262 17.46 39.21 -10.53
CA GLY A 262 17.37 40.67 -10.59
C GLY A 262 16.18 41.27 -9.85
N THR A 263 15.23 40.46 -9.36
CA THR A 263 14.10 40.96 -8.55
C THR A 263 13.77 40.04 -7.37
N LEU A 264 13.32 40.62 -6.25
CA LEU A 264 12.89 39.90 -5.05
C LEU A 264 11.83 38.83 -5.36
N VAL A 265 10.82 39.18 -6.15
CA VAL A 265 9.70 38.28 -6.48
C VAL A 265 10.19 37.05 -7.24
N LYS A 266 11.08 37.23 -8.22
CA LYS A 266 11.64 36.11 -8.99
C LYS A 266 12.48 35.18 -8.12
N ASN A 267 13.34 35.74 -7.25
CA ASN A 267 14.16 34.94 -6.34
C ASN A 267 13.30 34.18 -5.31
N LYS A 268 12.26 34.81 -4.73
CA LYS A 268 11.30 34.12 -3.84
C LYS A 268 10.53 33.01 -4.55
N ASN A 269 10.09 33.24 -5.79
CA ASN A 269 9.41 32.22 -6.59
C ASN A 269 10.34 31.04 -6.89
N LYS A 270 11.61 31.29 -7.23
CA LYS A 270 12.60 30.24 -7.44
C LYS A 270 12.83 29.42 -6.17
N GLN A 271 13.02 30.10 -5.03
CA GLN A 271 13.15 29.46 -3.72
C GLN A 271 11.94 28.55 -3.41
N LYS A 272 10.72 29.08 -3.56
CA LYS A 272 9.48 28.33 -3.33
C LYS A 272 9.35 27.08 -4.20
N ILE A 273 9.77 27.15 -5.46
CA ILE A 273 9.76 25.99 -6.37
C ILE A 273 10.75 24.92 -5.87
N ILE A 274 11.98 25.31 -5.50
CA ILE A 274 12.99 24.34 -5.02
C ILE A 274 12.55 23.72 -3.69
N GLU A 275 12.00 24.50 -2.76
CA GLU A 275 11.41 23.99 -1.51
C GLU A 275 10.28 22.99 -1.76
N GLY A 276 9.39 23.32 -2.71
CA GLY A 276 8.25 22.48 -3.08
C GLY A 276 8.64 21.10 -3.58
N ILE A 277 9.83 20.94 -4.16
CA ILE A 277 10.27 19.66 -4.73
C ILE A 277 11.12 18.79 -3.79
N LEU A 278 11.49 19.26 -2.59
CA LEU A 278 12.46 18.55 -1.73
C LEU A 278 12.02 17.13 -1.36
N HIS A 279 10.71 16.89 -1.24
CA HIS A 279 10.17 15.58 -0.92
C HIS A 279 10.24 14.56 -2.08
N PHE A 280 10.59 15.00 -3.29
CA PHE A 280 10.84 14.12 -4.44
C PHE A 280 12.29 13.69 -4.57
N LEU A 281 13.20 14.26 -3.79
CA LEU A 281 14.64 14.06 -3.91
C LEU A 281 15.15 13.03 -2.89
N ASN A 282 16.17 12.25 -3.26
CA ASN A 282 16.91 11.42 -2.31
C ASN A 282 17.85 12.28 -1.44
N ASN A 283 18.55 11.67 -0.48
CA ASN A 283 19.37 12.43 0.47
C ASN A 283 20.51 13.24 -0.19
N GLU A 284 21.16 12.68 -1.21
CA GLU A 284 22.28 13.35 -1.91
C GLU A 284 21.76 14.53 -2.75
N GLU A 285 20.69 14.30 -3.51
CA GLU A 285 20.00 15.32 -4.30
C GLU A 285 19.46 16.44 -3.41
N LYS A 286 18.92 16.08 -2.24
CA LYS A 286 18.38 17.03 -1.27
C LYS A 286 19.46 17.91 -0.67
N ASN A 287 20.65 17.38 -0.36
CA ASN A 287 21.78 18.18 0.10
C ASN A 287 22.17 19.24 -0.95
N SER A 288 22.24 18.84 -2.22
CA SER A 288 22.51 19.78 -3.32
C SER A 288 21.43 20.87 -3.46
N ALA A 289 20.16 20.51 -3.28
CA ALA A 289 19.06 21.47 -3.31
C ALA A 289 19.10 22.43 -2.10
N MET A 290 19.47 21.93 -0.91
CA MET A 290 19.62 22.75 0.30
C MET A 290 20.77 23.75 0.17
N ASP A 291 21.88 23.38 -0.46
CA ASP A 291 22.97 24.33 -0.76
C ASP A 291 22.51 25.46 -1.68
N ASP A 292 21.77 25.12 -2.74
CA ASP A 292 21.22 26.11 -3.68
C ASP A 292 20.20 27.03 -2.96
N LEU A 293 19.37 26.50 -2.06
CA LEU A 293 18.44 27.27 -1.22
C LEU A 293 19.15 28.22 -0.25
N ALA A 294 20.24 27.78 0.39
CA ALA A 294 21.01 28.63 1.29
C ALA A 294 21.60 29.84 0.57
N ILE A 295 22.08 29.65 -0.67
CA ILE A 295 22.58 30.74 -1.52
C ILE A 295 21.46 31.70 -1.90
N LEU A 296 20.30 31.19 -2.31
CA LEU A 296 19.13 32.03 -2.64
C LEU A 296 18.65 32.85 -1.43
N ALA A 297 18.59 32.23 -0.25
CA ALA A 297 18.22 32.90 0.98
C ALA A 297 19.19 34.04 1.31
N ASN A 298 20.50 33.84 1.11
CA ASN A 298 21.51 34.87 1.31
C ASN A 298 21.36 36.02 0.29
N ILE A 299 21.10 35.74 -0.98
CA ILE A 299 20.85 36.76 -2.01
C ILE A 299 19.63 37.61 -1.65
N ILE A 300 18.52 36.97 -1.26
CA ILE A 300 17.29 37.65 -0.86
C ILE A 300 17.56 38.55 0.35
N LYS A 301 18.29 38.05 1.34
CA LYS A 301 18.62 38.79 2.56
C LYS A 301 19.56 39.98 2.32
N THR A 302 20.56 39.83 1.47
CA THR A 302 21.62 40.84 1.30
C THR A 302 21.29 41.94 0.29
N LYS A 303 20.47 41.64 -0.72
CA LYS A 303 20.17 42.58 -1.81
C LYS A 303 18.78 43.22 -1.74
N TYR A 304 17.85 42.66 -0.98
CA TYR A 304 16.43 43.03 -1.05
C TYR A 304 15.74 43.22 0.30
N ASN A 305 16.45 43.01 1.42
CA ASN A 305 16.03 43.35 2.77
C ASN A 305 17.01 44.38 3.35
#